data_AF-A0AAV0Q8Z7-F1
#
_entry.id   AF-A0AAV0Q8Z7-F1
#
_cell.length_a   1.000
_cell.length_b   1.000
_cell.length_c   1.000
_cell.angle_alpha   90.00
_cell.angle_beta   90.00
_cell.angle_gamma   90.00
#
_symmetry.space_group_name_H-M   'P 1'
#
loop_
_entity.id
_entity.type
_entity.pdbx_description
1 polymer ?
#
loop_
_entity_poly.entity_id
_entity_poly.type
_entity_poly.pdbx_seq_one_letter_code
_entity_poly.pdbx_strand_id
1 'polypeptide(L)'
;MPRRYAFGRADEATHPDSIRATLAELVSTFIFVFAGEGSVLALGKITSGLVMIALAHALALFAAVAASINVSGGHVNPAVTFAALVGGRISVVRAIYYWVAQILGSIIASLLLRLVTNGMVMHLKPLLSTYWQPS
;
A
#
# COMPACT_ATOMS: atom_id res chain seq x y z
N MET A 1 15.95 -20.60 -21.27
CA MET A 1 16.33 -19.22 -21.67
C MET A 1 16.86 -18.49 -20.44
N PRO A 2 18.07 -17.91 -20.44
CA PRO A 2 18.59 -17.18 -19.28
C PRO A 2 17.72 -15.94 -19.02
N ARG A 3 17.21 -15.79 -17.79
CA ARG A 3 16.51 -14.57 -17.35
C ARG A 3 17.48 -13.40 -17.40
N ARG A 4 17.35 -12.52 -18.39
CA ARG A 4 18.05 -11.23 -18.40
C ARG A 4 17.35 -10.30 -17.42
N TYR A 5 17.97 -10.05 -16.28
CA TYR A 5 17.57 -8.96 -15.40
C TYR A 5 17.73 -7.64 -16.17
N ALA A 6 16.63 -6.93 -16.38
CA ALA A 6 16.68 -5.60 -16.97
C ALA A 6 17.08 -4.62 -15.86
N PHE A 7 18.32 -4.15 -15.87
CA PHE A 7 18.76 -3.11 -14.92
C PHE A 7 17.93 -1.81 -15.08
N GLY A 8 17.35 -1.61 -16.26
CA GLY A 8 16.67 -0.37 -16.64
C GLY A 8 17.66 0.59 -17.29
N ARG A 9 17.16 1.45 -18.17
CA ARG A 9 17.97 2.47 -18.84
C ARG A 9 17.69 3.85 -18.22
N ALA A 10 18.64 4.78 -18.34
CA ALA A 10 18.47 6.13 -17.78
C ALA A 10 17.29 6.90 -18.39
N ASP A 11 16.95 6.63 -19.66
CA ASP A 11 15.77 7.20 -20.35
C ASP A 11 14.43 6.65 -19.82
N GLU A 12 14.44 5.45 -19.22
CA GLU A 12 13.26 4.87 -18.59
C GLU A 12 12.77 5.75 -17.42
N ALA A 13 13.69 6.44 -16.75
CA ALA A 13 13.37 7.30 -15.62
C ALA A 13 12.50 8.51 -16.01
N THR A 14 12.79 9.08 -17.17
CA THR A 14 12.14 10.29 -17.68
C THR A 14 10.98 9.98 -18.63
N HIS A 15 10.75 8.71 -18.94
CA HIS A 15 9.70 8.32 -19.87
C HIS A 15 8.32 8.67 -19.28
N PRO A 16 7.42 9.31 -20.05
CA PRO A 16 6.10 9.71 -19.56
C PRO A 16 5.30 8.57 -18.93
N ASP A 17 5.39 7.37 -19.50
CA ASP A 17 4.72 6.19 -18.95
C ASP A 17 5.28 5.75 -17.60
N SER A 18 6.59 5.88 -17.37
CA SER A 18 7.20 5.59 -16.07
C SER A 18 6.74 6.59 -15.00
N ILE A 19 6.62 7.87 -15.37
CA ILE A 19 6.09 8.91 -14.48
C ILE A 19 4.64 8.61 -14.13
N ARG A 20 3.79 8.34 -15.13
CA ARG A 20 2.38 7.98 -14.94
C ARG A 20 2.23 6.75 -14.04
N ALA A 21 3.05 5.74 -14.27
CA ALA A 21 3.03 4.51 -13.48
C ALA A 21 3.52 4.73 -12.04
N THR A 22 4.52 5.58 -11.83
CA THR A 22 5.01 5.96 -10.49
C THR A 22 3.94 6.72 -9.72
N LEU A 23 3.25 7.66 -10.37
CA LEU A 23 2.12 8.38 -9.77
C LEU A 23 0.94 7.45 -9.46
N ALA A 24 0.67 6.47 -10.34
CA ALA A 24 -0.37 5.47 -10.10
C ALA A 24 -0.06 4.64 -8.85
N GLU A 25 1.18 4.20 -8.64
CA GLU A 25 1.62 3.49 -7.42
C GLU A 25 1.53 4.35 -6.16
N LEU A 26 1.83 5.65 -6.26
CA LEU A 26 1.68 6.59 -5.14
C LEU A 26 0.21 6.70 -4.72
N VAL A 27 -0.68 6.96 -5.67
CA VAL A 27 -2.11 7.15 -5.41
C VAL A 27 -2.79 5.86 -4.96
N SER A 28 -2.48 4.73 -5.59
CA SER A 28 -3.06 3.44 -5.21
C SER A 28 -2.62 3.03 -3.80
N THR A 29 -1.34 3.23 -3.45
CA THR A 29 -0.84 2.92 -2.10
C THR A 29 -1.44 3.86 -1.06
N PHE A 30 -1.61 5.14 -1.39
CA PHE A 30 -2.32 6.09 -0.54
C PHE A 30 -3.75 5.60 -0.24
N ILE A 31 -4.52 5.22 -1.26
CA ILE A 31 -5.91 4.74 -1.09
C ILE A 31 -5.95 3.49 -0.21
N PHE A 32 -5.07 2.52 -0.51
CA PHE A 32 -4.99 1.27 0.25
C PHE A 32 -4.69 1.51 1.74
N VAL A 33 -3.65 2.29 2.04
CA VAL A 33 -3.23 2.57 3.43
C VAL A 33 -4.26 3.43 4.15
N PHE A 34 -4.82 4.45 3.50
CA PHE A 34 -5.80 5.33 4.13
C PHE A 34 -7.05 4.57 4.56
N ALA A 35 -7.59 3.72 3.68
CA ALA A 35 -8.78 2.91 3.99
C ALA A 35 -8.46 1.78 4.98
N GLY A 36 -7.32 1.11 4.82
CA GLY A 36 -6.86 0.06 5.72
C GLY A 36 -6.71 0.56 7.16
N GLU A 37 -5.81 1.53 7.38
CA GLU A 37 -5.56 2.10 8.70
C GLU A 37 -6.78 2.83 9.27
N GLY A 38 -7.57 3.50 8.41
CA GLY A 38 -8.83 4.12 8.81
C GLY A 38 -9.83 3.13 9.37
N SER A 39 -9.91 1.92 8.80
CA SER A 39 -10.76 0.85 9.34
C SER A 39 -10.31 0.38 10.73
N VAL A 40 -9.01 0.38 10.99
CA VAL A 40 -8.46 0.00 12.29
C VAL A 40 -8.76 1.08 13.34
N LEU A 41 -8.67 2.36 12.99
CA LEU A 41 -9.08 3.45 13.89
C LEU A 41 -10.59 3.43 14.21
N ALA A 42 -11.41 2.88 13.31
CA ALA A 42 -12.86 2.73 13.51
C ALA A 42 -13.25 1.58 14.47
N LEU A 43 -12.30 0.73 14.90
CA LEU A 43 -12.54 -0.46 15.72
C LEU A 43 -13.39 -0.22 16.97
N GLY A 44 -13.18 0.90 17.67
CA GLY A 44 -13.89 1.21 18.93
C GLY A 44 -15.40 1.43 18.77
N LYS A 45 -15.94 1.35 17.54
CA LYS A 45 -17.33 1.63 17.22
C LYS A 45 -18.11 0.41 16.69
N ILE A 46 -17.48 -0.76 16.53
CA ILE A 46 -18.09 -1.91 15.83
C ILE A 46 -17.87 -3.24 16.58
N THR A 47 -18.95 -3.96 16.85
CA THR A 47 -18.94 -5.37 17.28
C THR A 47 -18.51 -6.27 16.11
N SER A 48 -17.48 -7.10 16.29
CA SER A 48 -16.81 -7.94 15.24
C SER A 48 -15.72 -7.26 14.42
N GLY A 49 -14.88 -6.46 15.08
CA GLY A 49 -13.87 -5.61 14.46
C GLY A 49 -12.87 -6.29 13.51
N LEU A 50 -12.36 -7.49 13.83
CA LEU A 50 -11.30 -8.12 13.03
C LEU A 50 -11.75 -8.51 11.62
N VAL A 51 -12.96 -9.06 11.47
CA VAL A 51 -13.50 -9.44 10.14
C VAL A 51 -13.73 -8.20 9.29
N MET A 52 -14.25 -7.13 9.90
CA MET A 52 -14.49 -5.87 9.20
C MET A 52 -13.19 -5.19 8.75
N ILE A 53 -12.13 -5.23 9.57
CA ILE A 53 -10.80 -4.73 9.18
C ILE A 53 -10.25 -5.54 8.02
N ALA A 54 -10.31 -6.88 8.11
CA ALA A 54 -9.81 -7.75 7.04
C ALA A 54 -10.54 -7.49 5.72
N LEU A 55 -11.87 -7.35 5.78
CA LEU A 55 -12.70 -7.03 4.63
C LEU A 55 -12.37 -5.63 4.06
N ALA A 56 -12.20 -4.62 4.91
CA ALA A 56 -11.84 -3.27 4.50
C ALA A 56 -10.48 -3.25 3.78
N HIS A 57 -9.47 -3.95 4.32
CA HIS A 57 -8.16 -4.07 3.67
C HIS A 57 -8.25 -4.79 2.33
N ALA A 58 -9.00 -5.90 2.25
CA ALA A 58 -9.16 -6.67 1.02
C ALA A 58 -9.85 -5.84 -0.07
N LEU A 59 -10.94 -5.14 0.26
CA LEU A 59 -11.68 -4.29 -0.68
C LEU A 59 -10.86 -3.06 -1.09
N ALA A 60 -10.15 -2.43 -0.16
CA ALA A 60 -9.27 -1.31 -0.46
C ALA A 60 -8.13 -1.71 -1.39
N LEU A 61 -7.48 -2.85 -1.13
CA LEU A 61 -6.44 -3.38 -1.99
C LEU A 61 -6.99 -3.74 -3.37
N PHE A 62 -8.14 -4.42 -3.43
CA PHE A 62 -8.81 -4.73 -4.70
C PHE A 62 -9.08 -3.46 -5.52
N ALA A 63 -9.67 -2.43 -4.92
CA ALA A 63 -9.96 -1.18 -5.60
C ALA A 63 -8.69 -0.46 -6.07
N ALA A 64 -7.66 -0.39 -5.21
CA ALA A 64 -6.38 0.24 -5.52
C ALA A 64 -5.67 -0.45 -6.70
N VAL A 65 -5.64 -1.79 -6.70
CA VAL A 65 -5.05 -2.59 -7.79
C VAL A 65 -5.89 -2.44 -9.07
N ALA A 66 -7.21 -2.61 -9.00
CA ALA A 66 -8.09 -2.51 -10.16
C ALA A 66 -7.99 -1.14 -10.86
N ALA A 67 -7.84 -0.05 -10.09
CA ALA A 67 -7.68 1.29 -10.62
C ALA A 67 -6.30 1.55 -11.26
N SER A 68 -5.26 0.82 -10.84
CA SER A 68 -3.87 1.07 -11.26
C SER A 68 -3.27 0.01 -12.19
N ILE A 69 -3.93 -1.14 -12.36
CA ILE A 69 -3.38 -2.29 -13.09
C ILE A 69 -3.00 -1.97 -14.54
N ASN A 70 -3.81 -1.18 -15.24
CA ASN A 70 -3.57 -0.80 -16.64
C ASN A 70 -2.53 0.33 -16.80
N VAL A 71 -2.03 0.89 -15.71
CA VAL A 71 -1.06 2.00 -15.71
C VAL A 71 0.28 1.56 -15.15
N SER A 72 0.30 0.95 -13.96
CA SER A 72 1.53 0.51 -13.27
C SER A 72 1.68 -1.00 -13.16
N GLY A 73 0.63 -1.78 -13.40
CA GLY A 73 0.56 -3.17 -12.98
C GLY A 73 0.03 -3.35 -11.56
N GLY A 74 -0.26 -2.26 -10.85
CA GLY A 74 -0.94 -2.25 -9.55
C GLY A 74 -0.23 -3.07 -8.48
N HIS A 75 1.04 -2.77 -8.20
CA HIS A 75 1.79 -3.49 -7.18
C HIS A 75 1.35 -3.08 -5.78
N VAL A 76 1.22 -1.78 -5.52
CA VAL A 76 0.71 -1.17 -4.28
C VAL A 76 1.53 -1.58 -3.03
N ASN A 77 2.67 -2.23 -3.22
CA ASN A 77 3.39 -2.94 -2.17
C ASN A 77 4.86 -3.17 -2.58
N PRO A 78 5.83 -2.81 -1.71
CA PRO A 78 7.23 -3.04 -1.96
C PRO A 78 7.63 -4.50 -2.15
N ALA A 79 7.02 -5.43 -1.42
CA ALA A 79 7.27 -6.85 -1.53
C ALA A 79 6.75 -7.43 -2.85
N VAL A 80 5.59 -6.97 -3.33
CA VAL A 80 5.05 -7.35 -4.65
C VAL A 80 5.97 -6.84 -5.76
N THR A 81 6.44 -5.59 -5.62
CA THR A 81 7.41 -5.00 -6.56
C THR A 81 8.74 -5.76 -6.56
N PHE A 82 9.22 -6.17 -5.40
CA PHE A 82 10.41 -7.00 -5.28
C PHE A 82 10.23 -8.37 -5.93
N ALA A 83 9.08 -9.03 -5.71
CA ALA A 83 8.77 -10.31 -6.35
C ALA A 83 8.71 -10.18 -7.88
N ALA A 84 8.13 -9.09 -8.39
CA ALA A 84 8.11 -8.78 -9.81
C ALA A 84 9.54 -8.55 -10.35
N LEU A 85 10.40 -7.87 -9.59
CA LEU A 85 11.79 -7.60 -9.96
C LEU A 85 12.60 -8.90 -10.06
N VAL A 86 12.54 -9.75 -9.04
CA VAL A 86 13.20 -11.07 -9.03
C VAL A 86 12.63 -11.96 -10.14
N GLY A 87 11.33 -11.83 -10.44
CA GLY A 87 10.67 -12.51 -11.55
C GLY A 87 11.05 -12.00 -12.94
N GLY A 88 11.76 -10.88 -13.04
CA GLY A 88 12.13 -10.23 -14.31
C GLY A 88 10.97 -9.54 -15.02
N ARG A 89 9.93 -9.12 -14.28
CA ARG A 89 8.72 -8.45 -14.80
C ARG A 89 8.77 -6.93 -14.74
N ILE A 90 9.77 -6.37 -14.04
CA ILE A 90 10.00 -4.94 -13.90
C ILE A 90 11.52 -4.70 -13.88
N SER A 91 11.97 -3.53 -14.36
CA SER A 91 13.38 -3.14 -14.28
C SER A 91 13.77 -2.72 -12.86
N VAL A 92 15.07 -2.73 -12.54
CA VAL A 92 15.56 -2.25 -11.24
C VAL A 92 15.23 -0.77 -11.03
N VAL A 93 15.46 0.07 -12.05
CA VAL A 93 15.15 1.50 -12.00
C VAL A 93 13.67 1.75 -11.69
N ARG A 94 12.77 1.09 -12.41
CA ARG A 94 11.32 1.26 -12.20
C ARG A 94 10.86 0.69 -10.86
N ALA A 95 11.46 -0.40 -10.38
CA ALA A 95 11.20 -0.94 -9.05
C ALA A 95 11.55 0.05 -7.93
N ILE A 96 12.68 0.76 -8.04
CA ILE A 96 13.08 1.80 -7.08
C ILE A 96 12.04 2.93 -7.05
N TYR A 97 11.56 3.37 -8.21
CA TYR A 97 10.53 4.41 -8.27
C TYR A 97 9.22 3.97 -7.64
N TYR A 98 8.84 2.71 -7.85
CA TYR A 98 7.65 2.14 -7.22
C TYR A 98 7.78 2.11 -5.70
N TRP A 99 8.94 1.69 -5.18
CA TRP A 99 9.17 1.72 -3.73
C TRP A 99 9.09 3.12 -3.14
N VAL A 100 9.74 4.11 -3.77
CA VAL A 100 9.66 5.50 -3.31
C VAL A 100 8.21 5.99 -3.35
N ALA A 101 7.48 5.74 -4.44
CA ALA A 101 6.08 6.13 -4.57
C ALA A 101 5.18 5.46 -3.52
N GLN A 102 5.34 4.15 -3.29
CA GLN A 102 4.58 3.37 -2.32
C GLN A 102 4.83 3.87 -0.89
N ILE A 103 6.09 4.11 -0.52
CA ILE A 103 6.47 4.63 0.81
C ILE A 103 5.90 6.04 1.00
N LEU A 104 6.04 6.92 0.01
CA LEU A 104 5.48 8.28 0.08
C LEU A 104 3.94 8.25 0.16
N GLY A 105 3.28 7.43 -0.65
CA GLY A 105 1.83 7.27 -0.63
C GLY A 105 1.33 6.81 0.75
N SER A 106 2.02 5.84 1.36
CA SER A 106 1.72 5.36 2.71
C SER A 106 1.92 6.47 3.77
N ILE A 107 3.03 7.21 3.72
CA ILE A 107 3.30 8.32 4.64
C ILE A 107 2.22 9.39 4.54
N ILE A 108 1.88 9.81 3.32
CA ILE A 108 0.84 10.83 3.08
C ILE A 108 -0.51 10.35 3.62
N ALA A 109 -0.87 9.08 3.39
CA ALA A 109 -2.10 8.50 3.90
C ALA A 109 -2.15 8.53 5.42
N SER A 110 -1.10 8.07 6.10
CA SER A 110 -1.04 8.07 7.57
C SER A 110 -1.06 9.48 8.17
N LEU A 111 -0.35 10.44 7.56
CA LEU A 111 -0.36 11.84 8.02
C LEU A 111 -1.73 12.48 7.83
N LEU A 112 -2.38 12.28 6.68
CA LEU A 112 -3.71 12.80 6.44
C LEU A 112 -4.72 12.15 7.38
N LEU A 113 -4.63 10.84 7.60
CA LEU A 113 -5.50 10.13 8.53
C LEU A 113 -5.36 10.69 9.95
N ARG A 114 -4.13 10.95 10.41
CA ARG A 114 -3.87 11.60 11.70
C ARG A 114 -4.51 13.00 11.78
N LEU A 115 -4.44 13.76 10.69
CA LEU A 115 -5.03 15.11 10.63
C LEU A 115 -6.56 15.06 10.70
N VAL A 116 -7.21 14.22 9.89
CA VAL A 116 -8.69 14.17 9.83
C VAL A 116 -9.33 13.48 11.03
N THR A 117 -8.58 12.69 11.78
CA THR A 117 -9.05 12.03 13.01
C THR A 117 -8.72 12.82 14.28
N ASN A 118 -8.25 14.07 14.16
CA ASN A 118 -7.80 14.90 15.28
C ASN A 118 -6.75 14.20 16.17
N GLY A 119 -5.83 13.47 15.55
CA GLY A 119 -4.75 12.78 16.25
C GLY A 119 -5.20 11.54 17.03
N MET A 120 -6.31 10.92 16.66
CA MET A 120 -6.77 9.66 17.27
C MET A 120 -5.65 8.61 17.18
N VAL A 121 -5.16 8.18 18.33
CA VAL A 121 -4.20 7.08 18.44
C VAL A 121 -4.95 5.84 18.89
N MET A 122 -4.70 4.73 18.21
CA MET A 122 -5.22 3.44 18.60
C MET A 122 -4.72 3.10 20.01
N HIS A 123 -5.60 3.16 21.00
CA HIS A 123 -5.30 2.62 22.33
C HIS A 123 -5.29 1.10 22.19
N LEU A 124 -4.12 0.46 22.25
CA LEU A 124 -3.98 -1.01 22.18
C LEU A 124 -4.45 -1.72 23.46
N LYS A 125 -4.69 -0.98 24.54
CA LYS A 125 -5.13 -1.52 25.83
C LYS A 125 -6.44 -2.34 25.79
N PRO A 126 -7.50 -1.94 25.07
CA PRO A 126 -8.74 -2.71 25.01
C PRO A 126 -8.59 -4.04 24.26
N LEU A 127 -7.70 -4.14 23.27
CA LEU A 127 -7.49 -5.38 22.52
C LEU A 127 -6.78 -6.43 23.37
N LEU A 128 -5.72 -6.04 24.09
CA LEU A 128 -5.02 -6.96 24.99
C LEU A 128 -5.89 -7.36 26.19
N SER A 129 -6.69 -6.45 26.76
CA SER A 129 -7.55 -6.82 27.90
C SER A 129 -8.80 -7.62 27.53
N THR A 130 -9.19 -7.65 26.24
CA THR A 130 -10.35 -8.44 25.77
C THR A 130 -9.94 -9.87 25.39
N TYR A 131 -8.71 -10.07 24.90
CA TYR A 131 -8.22 -11.39 24.45
C TYR A 131 -7.19 -12.05 25.37
N TRP A 132 -6.58 -11.30 26.30
CA TRP A 132 -5.58 -11.81 27.25
C TRP A 132 -5.99 -11.47 28.69
N GLN A 133 -7.09 -12.07 29.16
CA GLN A 133 -7.36 -12.16 30.60
C GLN A 133 -6.85 -13.52 31.08
N PRO A 134 -5.80 -13.59 31.91
CA PRO A 134 -5.43 -14.83 32.56
C PRO A 134 -6.60 -15.28 33.46
N SER A 135 -7.04 -16.52 33.26
CA SER A 135 -8.07 -17.21 34.05
C SER A 135 -7.68 -17.35 35.52
#